data_AF-A0A161LXQ1-F1
#
_entry.id   AF-A0A161LXQ1-F1
#
_cell.length_a   1.000
_cell.length_b   1.000
_cell.length_c   1.000
_cell.angle_alpha   90.00
_cell.angle_beta   90.00
_cell.angle_gamma   90.00
#
_symmetry.space_group_name_H-M   'P 1'
#
loop_
_entity.id
_entity.type
_entity.pdbx_description
1 polymer ?
#
loop_
_entity_poly.entity_id
_entity_poly.type
_entity_poly.pdbx_seq_one_letter_code
_entity_poly.pdbx_strand_id
1 'polypeptide(L)'
;HIKNFHPLNDWYGLSPIEAASYSIDQHNQAGSWNQAMLQNGARPSGALIVNAKNTNNGSLTQEQYNRLKAQVDDFYSGPRNAGRPILLEGGLEWKEMSLSKHSSARDIALAFGVPPQLLGIPGDNTYSNLIEARLSLWEQTVLPHLDNIISHFNNWLTPKFGNNIFLSYDKDSISVLTEKRKQLWQYVENATFMTINEKRAAFGLPPLDNGNIL
;
A
#
# COMPACT_ATOMS: atom_id res chain seq x y z
N HIS A 1 -17.52 -21.95 6.47
CA HIS A 1 -17.64 -20.50 6.27
C HIS A 1 -16.47 -19.85 6.97
N ILE A 2 -15.52 -19.29 6.23
CA ILE A 2 -14.41 -18.50 6.80
C ILE A 2 -14.78 -17.05 6.55
N LYS A 3 -14.85 -16.24 7.60
CA LYS A 3 -15.23 -14.83 7.50
C LYS A 3 -14.23 -13.94 8.22
N ASN A 4 -13.97 -12.78 7.63
CA ASN A 4 -13.26 -11.70 8.29
C ASN A 4 -14.17 -11.03 9.32
N PHE A 5 -13.59 -10.24 10.22
CA PHE A 5 -14.35 -9.46 11.19
C PHE A 5 -15.21 -8.40 10.48
N HIS A 6 -16.47 -8.29 10.87
CA HIS A 6 -17.38 -7.23 10.43
C HIS A 6 -18.17 -6.72 11.65
N PRO A 7 -18.05 -5.45 12.05
CA PRO A 7 -18.69 -4.95 13.27
C PRO A 7 -20.20 -4.71 13.14
N LEU A 8 -20.74 -4.66 11.92
CA LEU A 8 -22.14 -4.31 11.63
C LEU A 8 -22.93 -5.47 11.01
N ASN A 9 -22.29 -6.59 10.71
CA ASN A 9 -22.92 -7.73 10.05
C ASN A 9 -22.53 -9.04 10.74
N ASP A 10 -23.53 -9.74 11.28
CA ASP A 10 -23.31 -10.98 12.02
C ASP A 10 -23.01 -12.18 11.10
N TRP A 11 -23.41 -12.11 9.82
CA TRP A 11 -23.39 -13.25 8.90
C TRP A 11 -22.21 -13.23 7.94
N TYR A 12 -21.83 -12.05 7.46
CA TYR A 12 -20.76 -11.87 6.46
C TYR A 12 -19.56 -11.13 7.04
N GLY A 13 -18.38 -11.45 6.52
CA GLY A 13 -17.16 -10.72 6.85
C GLY A 13 -16.95 -9.49 5.97
N LEU A 14 -16.23 -8.50 6.47
CA LEU A 14 -15.89 -7.30 5.71
C LEU A 14 -14.69 -7.59 4.79
N SER A 15 -14.83 -7.23 3.51
CA SER A 15 -13.74 -7.35 2.55
C SER A 15 -12.80 -6.14 2.65
N PRO A 16 -11.47 -6.33 2.62
CA PRO A 16 -10.51 -5.23 2.48
C PRO A 16 -10.77 -4.34 1.25
N ILE A 17 -11.32 -4.92 0.18
CA ILE A 17 -11.69 -4.18 -1.04
C ILE A 17 -12.80 -3.17 -0.75
N GLU A 18 -13.76 -3.52 0.08
CA GLU A 18 -14.88 -2.65 0.43
C GLU A 18 -14.39 -1.41 1.18
N ALA A 19 -13.43 -1.61 2.11
CA ALA A 19 -12.76 -0.53 2.81
C ALA A 19 -11.93 0.38 1.87
N ALA A 20 -11.36 -0.17 0.79
CA ALA A 20 -10.59 0.57 -0.21
C ALA A 20 -11.40 1.10 -1.40
N SER A 21 -12.71 0.90 -1.44
CA SER A 21 -13.57 1.17 -2.61
C SER A 21 -13.37 2.57 -3.20
N TYR A 22 -13.44 3.62 -2.36
CA TYR A 22 -13.21 4.99 -2.78
C TYR A 22 -11.81 5.24 -3.35
N SER A 23 -10.78 4.66 -2.74
CA SER A 23 -9.39 4.79 -3.22
C SER A 23 -9.20 4.06 -4.56
N ILE A 24 -9.87 2.92 -4.77
CA ILE A 24 -9.88 2.20 -6.05
C ILE A 24 -10.53 3.06 -7.13
N ASP A 25 -11.70 3.63 -6.85
CA ASP A 25 -12.40 4.49 -7.80
C ASP A 25 -11.57 5.72 -8.16
N GLN A 26 -10.95 6.36 -7.16
CA GLN A 26 -10.06 7.49 -7.40
C GLN A 26 -8.84 7.10 -8.25
N HIS A 27 -8.23 5.95 -7.99
CA HIS A 27 -7.10 5.46 -8.78
C HIS A 27 -7.50 5.20 -10.24
N ASN A 28 -8.65 4.58 -10.46
CA ASN A 28 -9.20 4.30 -11.80
C ASN A 28 -9.56 5.59 -12.55
N GLN A 29 -10.18 6.57 -11.88
CA GLN A 29 -10.53 7.85 -12.47
C GLN A 29 -9.29 8.68 -12.81
N ALA A 30 -8.30 8.76 -11.92
CA ALA A 30 -7.00 9.36 -12.23
C ALA A 30 -6.31 8.61 -13.38
N GLY A 31 -6.50 7.28 -13.43
CA GLY A 31 -6.21 6.36 -14.53
C GLY A 31 -6.61 6.92 -15.89
N SER A 32 -7.92 6.96 -16.03
CA SER A 32 -8.65 7.40 -17.21
C SER A 32 -8.37 8.87 -17.53
N TRP A 33 -8.30 9.75 -16.53
CA TRP A 33 -8.03 11.17 -16.74
C TRP A 33 -6.64 11.41 -17.31
N ASN A 34 -5.59 10.77 -16.78
CA ASN A 34 -4.24 10.86 -17.34
C ASN A 34 -4.19 10.31 -18.76
N GLN A 35 -4.87 9.19 -19.04
CA GLN A 35 -4.92 8.62 -20.39
C GLN A 35 -5.63 9.54 -21.38
N ALA A 36 -6.79 10.09 -21.00
CA ALA A 36 -7.54 11.03 -21.82
C ALA A 36 -6.74 12.32 -22.05
N MET A 37 -6.01 12.81 -21.05
CA MET A 37 -5.11 13.95 -21.20
C MET A 37 -4.03 13.67 -22.25
N LEU A 38 -3.37 12.51 -22.17
CA LEU A 38 -2.34 12.10 -23.14
C LEU A 38 -2.93 11.95 -24.55
N GLN A 39 -4.10 11.30 -24.69
CA GLN A 39 -4.78 11.11 -25.97
C GLN A 39 -5.24 12.44 -26.60
N ASN A 40 -5.61 13.43 -25.78
CA ASN A 40 -5.96 14.77 -26.24
C ASN A 40 -4.74 15.68 -26.47
N GLY A 41 -3.54 15.10 -26.54
CA GLY A 41 -2.30 15.80 -26.86
C GLY A 41 -1.67 16.53 -25.67
N ALA A 42 -1.76 15.92 -24.48
CA ALA A 42 -1.24 16.44 -23.22
C ALA A 42 -1.74 17.85 -22.90
N ARG A 43 -2.99 18.17 -23.24
CA ARG A 43 -3.62 19.45 -22.86
C ARG A 43 -3.74 19.49 -21.35
N PRO A 44 -2.95 20.29 -20.64
CA PRO A 44 -3.13 20.41 -19.22
C PRO A 44 -4.50 21.05 -19.00
N SER A 45 -5.28 20.51 -18.08
CA SER A 45 -6.33 21.33 -17.47
C SER A 45 -5.60 22.24 -16.50
N GLY A 46 -5.14 23.39 -17.00
CA GLY A 46 -4.36 24.33 -16.21
C GLY A 46 -5.20 25.51 -15.76
N ALA A 47 -4.81 26.11 -14.65
CA ALA A 47 -5.31 27.40 -14.25
C ALA A 47 -4.32 28.48 -14.74
N LEU A 48 -4.84 29.53 -15.36
CA LEU A 48 -4.10 30.77 -15.61
C LEU A 48 -4.05 31.56 -14.30
N ILE A 49 -2.85 31.75 -13.76
CA ILE A 49 -2.61 32.51 -12.54
C ILE A 49 -2.06 33.88 -12.95
N VAL A 50 -2.70 34.95 -12.47
CA VAL A 50 -2.23 36.33 -12.65
C VAL A 50 -1.31 36.68 -11.49
N ASN A 51 0.00 36.78 -11.73
CA ASN A 51 0.92 37.23 -10.68
C ASN A 51 0.83 38.75 -10.51
N ALA A 52 0.20 39.21 -9.42
CA ALA A 52 -0.03 40.62 -9.08
C ALA A 52 1.24 41.45 -8.77
N LYS A 53 2.45 40.92 -9.01
CA LYS A 53 3.71 41.61 -8.71
C LYS A 53 4.10 42.69 -9.73
N ASN A 54 3.56 42.64 -10.96
CA ASN A 54 3.93 43.54 -12.06
C ASN A 54 2.79 44.41 -12.60
N THR A 55 1.59 44.34 -12.01
CA THR A 55 0.43 45.13 -12.41
C THR A 55 -0.22 45.73 -11.18
N ASN A 56 -0.36 47.06 -11.14
CA ASN A 56 -0.87 47.85 -10.01
C ASN A 56 -2.29 47.48 -9.53
N ASN A 57 -2.98 46.50 -10.13
CA ASN A 57 -4.35 46.12 -9.78
C ASN A 57 -4.67 44.62 -9.83
N GLY A 58 -3.68 43.71 -9.91
CA GLY A 58 -3.85 42.26 -9.66
C GLY A 58 -5.00 41.52 -10.41
N SER A 59 -5.63 42.15 -11.40
CA SER A 59 -6.85 41.69 -12.06
C SER A 59 -6.84 42.14 -13.51
N LEU A 60 -7.29 41.24 -14.39
CA LEU A 60 -7.47 41.52 -15.81
C LEU A 60 -8.73 42.35 -16.01
N THR A 61 -8.71 43.32 -16.92
CA THR A 61 -9.95 43.99 -17.34
C THR A 61 -10.86 42.99 -18.08
N GLN A 62 -12.17 43.24 -18.11
CA GLN A 62 -13.13 42.34 -18.76
C GLN A 62 -12.80 42.09 -20.24
N GLU A 63 -12.28 43.12 -20.94
CA GLU A 63 -11.83 43.01 -22.33
C GLU A 63 -10.60 42.11 -22.47
N GLN A 64 -9.62 42.23 -21.57
CA GLN A 64 -8.43 41.38 -21.55
C GLN A 64 -8.81 39.93 -21.25
N TYR A 65 -9.73 39.70 -20.30
CA TYR A 65 -10.24 38.38 -19.98
C TYR A 65 -10.94 37.73 -21.17
N ASN A 66 -11.86 38.44 -21.83
CA ASN A 66 -12.60 37.92 -22.99
C ASN A 66 -11.68 37.63 -24.18
N ARG A 67 -10.69 38.50 -24.44
CA ARG A 67 -9.67 38.27 -25.47
C ARG A 67 -8.84 37.03 -25.16
N LEU A 68 -8.40 36.88 -23.92
CA LEU A 68 -7.56 35.76 -23.51
C LEU A 68 -8.34 34.44 -23.54
N LYS A 69 -9.60 34.45 -23.11
CA LYS A 69 -10.50 33.30 -23.24
C LYS A 69 -10.71 32.90 -24.70
N ALA A 70 -10.98 33.86 -25.58
CA ALA A 70 -11.15 33.59 -27.02
C ALA A 70 -9.86 33.05 -27.65
N GLN A 71 -8.69 33.58 -27.28
CA GLN A 71 -7.40 33.04 -27.73
C GLN A 71 -7.17 31.62 -27.20
N VAL A 72 -7.48 31.34 -25.94
CA VAL A 72 -7.36 29.98 -25.39
C VAL A 72 -8.30 29.02 -26.12
N ASP A 73 -9.55 29.41 -26.36
CA ASP A 73 -10.51 28.58 -27.08
C ASP A 73 -10.08 28.37 -28.54
N ASP A 74 -9.65 29.40 -29.27
CA ASP A 74 -9.23 29.27 -30.68
C ASP A 74 -7.93 28.47 -30.87
N PHE A 75 -6.94 28.70 -30.00
CA PHE A 75 -5.63 28.07 -30.13
C PHE A 75 -5.52 26.71 -29.46
N TYR A 76 -6.45 26.33 -28.57
CA TYR A 76 -6.37 25.10 -27.78
C TYR A 76 -7.62 24.22 -27.80
N SER A 77 -8.74 24.69 -28.35
CA SER A 77 -9.85 23.81 -28.70
C SER A 77 -9.52 23.01 -29.97
N GLY A 78 -9.96 21.75 -30.02
CA GLY A 78 -9.85 20.91 -31.22
C GLY A 78 -8.55 20.06 -31.34
N PRO A 79 -8.64 18.77 -31.75
CA PRO A 79 -7.52 17.81 -31.83
C PRO A 79 -6.25 18.28 -32.57
N ARG A 80 -6.39 19.16 -33.57
CA ARG A 80 -5.30 19.66 -34.42
C ARG A 80 -4.37 20.69 -33.73
N ASN A 81 -4.80 21.22 -32.59
CA ASN A 81 -4.10 22.31 -31.89
C ASN A 81 -3.28 21.83 -30.67
N ALA A 82 -3.15 20.51 -30.48
CA ALA A 82 -2.35 19.91 -29.43
C ALA A 82 -0.86 20.31 -29.49
N GLY A 83 -0.26 20.58 -28.33
CA GLY A 83 1.18 20.83 -28.21
C GLY A 83 1.67 22.21 -28.67
N ARG A 84 0.77 23.16 -28.97
CA ARG A 84 1.17 24.53 -29.34
C ARG A 84 1.67 25.30 -28.12
N PRO A 85 2.87 25.92 -28.17
CA PRO A 85 3.39 26.70 -27.05
C PRO A 85 2.48 27.89 -26.75
N ILE A 86 2.15 28.11 -25.47
CA ILE A 86 1.34 29.25 -25.01
C ILE A 86 2.24 30.44 -24.74
N LEU A 87 1.94 31.57 -25.38
CA LEU A 87 2.60 32.83 -25.08
C LEU A 87 1.83 33.51 -23.94
N LEU A 88 2.44 33.56 -22.77
CA LEU A 88 1.90 34.21 -21.59
C LEU A 88 2.56 35.58 -21.43
N GLU A 89 1.79 36.64 -21.59
CA GLU A 89 2.25 38.02 -21.38
C GLU A 89 1.88 38.51 -19.97
N GLY A 90 2.58 39.52 -19.45
CA GLY A 90 2.12 40.26 -18.26
C GLY A 90 2.18 39.52 -16.91
N GLY A 91 3.04 38.52 -16.75
CA GLY A 91 3.16 37.77 -15.48
C GLY A 91 2.12 36.68 -15.30
N LEU A 92 1.42 36.29 -16.37
CA LEU A 92 0.58 35.11 -16.40
C LEU A 92 1.43 33.85 -16.30
N GLU A 93 1.03 32.93 -15.42
CA GLU A 93 1.65 31.63 -15.25
C GLU A 93 0.61 30.53 -15.52
N TRP A 94 1.00 29.54 -16.31
CA TRP A 94 0.18 28.35 -16.54
C TRP A 94 0.60 27.25 -15.57
N LYS A 95 -0.29 26.89 -14.65
CA LYS A 95 -0.05 25.78 -13.73
C LYS A 95 -0.79 24.54 -14.19
N GLU A 96 -0.06 23.52 -14.64
CA GLU A 96 -0.63 22.23 -14.97
C GLU A 96 -1.19 21.58 -13.70
N MET A 97 -2.49 21.23 -13.70
CA MET A 97 -3.04 20.33 -12.70
C MET A 97 -2.85 18.91 -13.20
N SER A 98 -2.12 18.08 -12.46
CA SER A 98 -2.12 16.63 -12.66
C SER A 98 -2.74 15.96 -11.43
N LEU A 99 -3.65 15.01 -11.65
CA LEU A 99 -4.12 14.17 -10.55
C LEU A 99 -3.05 13.10 -10.28
N SER A 100 -2.42 13.15 -9.11
CA SER A 100 -1.43 12.14 -8.71
C SER A 100 -2.12 10.82 -8.37
N LYS A 101 -1.69 9.72 -9.02
CA LYS A 101 -2.20 8.36 -8.78
C LYS A 101 -1.60 7.69 -7.54
N HIS A 102 -0.51 8.25 -7.01
CA HIS A 102 0.34 7.57 -6.04
C HIS A 102 -0.24 7.55 -4.63
N SER A 103 -1.05 8.54 -4.24
CA SER A 103 -1.76 8.55 -2.96
C SER A 103 -2.80 7.44 -2.90
N SER A 104 -3.67 7.36 -3.91
CA SER A 104 -4.73 6.34 -3.96
C SER A 104 -4.16 4.92 -4.04
N ALA A 105 -3.06 4.72 -4.77
CA ALA A 105 -2.37 3.42 -4.79
C ALA A 105 -1.84 3.00 -3.41
N ARG A 106 -1.35 3.96 -2.61
CA ARG A 106 -0.89 3.72 -1.25
C ARG A 106 -2.04 3.34 -0.32
N ASP A 107 -3.18 4.01 -0.42
CA ASP A 107 -4.35 3.70 0.41
C ASP A 107 -4.91 2.30 0.10
N ILE A 108 -4.92 1.90 -1.17
CA ILE A 108 -5.28 0.54 -1.58
C ILE A 108 -4.33 -0.48 -0.94
N ALA A 109 -3.02 -0.24 -1.02
CA ALA A 109 -2.02 -1.13 -0.43
C ALA A 109 -2.21 -1.28 1.09
N LEU A 110 -2.49 -0.17 1.79
CA LEU A 110 -2.76 -0.15 3.22
C LEU A 110 -4.00 -0.95 3.60
N ALA A 111 -5.07 -0.90 2.81
CA ALA A 111 -6.27 -1.70 3.08
C ALA A 111 -5.99 -3.21 3.05
N PHE A 112 -5.07 -3.66 2.19
CA PHE A 112 -4.60 -5.05 2.17
C PHE A 112 -3.51 -5.36 3.20
N GLY A 113 -3.05 -4.37 3.97
CA GLY A 113 -1.91 -4.53 4.89
C GLY A 113 -0.59 -4.79 4.17
N VAL A 114 -0.46 -4.35 2.92
CA VAL A 114 0.75 -4.52 2.10
C VAL A 114 1.57 -3.24 2.12
N PRO A 115 2.84 -3.28 2.57
CA PRO A 115 3.72 -2.12 2.53
C PRO A 115 3.90 -1.58 1.11
N PRO A 116 3.66 -0.27 0.87
CA PRO A 116 3.72 0.34 -0.45
C PRO A 116 5.08 0.19 -1.15
N GLN A 117 6.17 0.10 -0.37
CA GLN A 117 7.52 -0.07 -0.91
C GLN A 117 7.68 -1.40 -1.68
N LEU A 118 6.95 -2.45 -1.28
CA LEU A 118 6.99 -3.76 -1.96
C LEU A 118 6.25 -3.74 -3.30
N LEU A 119 5.33 -2.80 -3.48
CA LEU A 119 4.57 -2.59 -4.71
C LEU A 119 5.25 -1.61 -5.68
N GLY A 120 6.44 -1.11 -5.33
CA GLY A 120 7.16 -0.13 -6.14
C GLY A 120 6.49 1.25 -6.19
N ILE A 121 5.57 1.54 -5.27
CA ILE A 121 4.95 2.86 -5.18
C ILE A 121 6.02 3.85 -4.70
N PRO A 122 6.24 4.98 -5.44
CA PRO A 122 7.31 5.90 -5.14
C PRO A 122 7.20 6.51 -3.72
N GLY A 123 8.35 6.62 -3.06
CA GLY A 123 8.57 7.08 -1.69
C GLY A 123 10.04 6.87 -1.29
N ASP A 124 10.40 7.21 -0.05
CA ASP A 124 11.76 7.04 0.46
C ASP A 124 12.07 5.56 0.74
N ASN A 125 12.57 4.87 -0.29
CA ASN A 125 12.87 3.44 -0.26
C ASN A 125 14.38 3.21 -0.19
N THR A 126 14.89 2.74 0.97
CA THR A 126 16.25 2.19 1.09
C THR A 126 16.20 0.65 1.14
N TYR A 127 17.31 -0.04 0.90
CA TYR A 127 17.38 -1.51 0.97
C TYR A 127 17.02 -2.06 2.36
N SER A 128 17.47 -1.39 3.44
CA SER A 128 17.10 -1.77 4.80
C SER A 128 15.59 -1.68 5.02
N ASN A 129 14.95 -0.62 4.52
CA ASN A 129 13.50 -0.44 4.61
C ASN A 129 12.74 -1.56 3.89
N LEU A 130 13.29 -2.15 2.82
CA LEU A 130 12.64 -3.24 2.09
C LEU A 130 12.66 -4.58 2.86
N ILE A 131 13.74 -4.89 3.56
CA ILE A 131 13.83 -6.11 4.37
C ILE A 131 12.83 -6.04 5.53
N GLU A 132 12.80 -4.90 6.23
CA GLU A 132 11.86 -4.64 7.31
C GLU A 132 10.40 -4.62 6.82
N ALA A 133 10.13 -4.04 5.65
CA ALA A 133 8.80 -4.07 5.04
C ALA A 133 8.35 -5.50 4.74
N ARG A 134 9.22 -6.36 4.20
CA ARG A 134 8.88 -7.78 3.99
C ARG A 134 8.56 -8.48 5.30
N LEU A 135 9.36 -8.26 6.34
CA LEU A 135 9.12 -8.86 7.65
C LEU A 135 7.78 -8.37 8.23
N SER A 136 7.51 -7.07 8.19
CA SER A 136 6.26 -6.47 8.65
C SER A 136 5.03 -7.05 7.94
N LEU A 137 5.09 -7.23 6.61
CA LEU A 137 4.02 -7.87 5.84
C LEU A 137 3.69 -9.28 6.37
N TRP A 138 4.72 -10.09 6.62
CA TRP A 138 4.52 -11.45 7.12
C TRP A 138 3.90 -11.44 8.51
N GLU A 139 4.44 -10.64 9.43
CA GLU A 139 3.99 -10.63 10.83
C GLU A 139 2.61 -10.01 11.04
N GLN A 140 2.31 -8.92 10.34
CA GLN A 140 1.09 -8.14 10.58
C GLN A 140 -0.09 -8.60 9.72
N THR A 141 0.19 -9.21 8.55
CA THR A 141 -0.86 -9.52 7.56
C THR A 141 -0.92 -11.01 7.25
N VAL A 142 0.19 -11.61 6.79
CA VAL A 142 0.15 -12.98 6.26
C VAL A 142 -0.04 -14.02 7.37
N LEU A 143 0.77 -13.99 8.43
CA LEU A 143 0.68 -14.96 9.52
C LEU A 143 -0.68 -14.89 10.24
N PRO A 144 -1.23 -13.71 10.62
CA PRO A 144 -2.56 -13.64 11.23
C PRO A 144 -3.67 -14.18 10.32
N HIS A 145 -3.57 -13.98 9.00
CA HIS A 145 -4.54 -14.52 8.06
C HIS A 145 -4.45 -16.05 7.95
N LEU A 146 -3.23 -16.59 7.91
CA LEU A 146 -3.00 -18.04 7.95
C LEU A 146 -3.48 -18.66 9.25
N ASP A 147 -3.18 -18.04 10.39
CA ASP A 147 -3.64 -18.48 11.71
C ASP A 147 -5.18 -18.50 11.77
N ASN A 148 -5.85 -17.51 11.19
CA ASN A 148 -7.32 -17.49 11.09
C ASN A 148 -7.85 -18.66 10.25
N ILE A 149 -7.29 -18.90 9.06
CA ILE A 149 -7.68 -20.01 8.18
C ILE A 149 -7.46 -21.35 8.88
N ILE A 150 -6.31 -21.53 9.51
CA ILE A 150 -5.93 -22.77 10.19
C ILE A 150 -6.79 -23.00 11.43
N SER A 151 -7.14 -21.96 12.18
CA SER A 151 -8.10 -22.05 13.28
C SER A 151 -9.45 -22.56 12.80
N HIS A 152 -9.95 -22.05 11.66
CA HIS A 152 -11.19 -22.55 11.07
C HIS A 152 -11.08 -24.01 10.61
N PHE A 153 -9.97 -24.41 10.00
CA PHE A 153 -9.73 -25.81 9.65
C PHE A 153 -9.58 -26.70 10.89
N ASN A 154 -8.98 -26.21 11.96
CA ASN A 154 -8.91 -26.93 13.22
C ASN A 154 -10.27 -27.13 13.87
N ASN A 155 -11.17 -26.16 13.76
CA ASN A 155 -12.51 -26.30 14.31
C ASN A 155 -13.41 -27.21 13.44
N TRP A 156 -13.18 -27.25 12.13
CA TRP A 156 -14.06 -27.97 11.19
C TRP A 156 -13.56 -29.37 10.80
N LEU A 157 -12.27 -29.49 10.47
CA LEU A 157 -11.68 -30.70 9.90
C LEU A 157 -11.14 -31.63 10.97
N THR A 158 -10.35 -31.09 11.90
CA THR A 158 -9.64 -31.87 12.93
C THR A 158 -10.56 -32.77 13.77
N PRO A 159 -11.76 -32.35 14.22
CA PRO A 159 -12.65 -33.21 15.00
C PRO A 159 -13.12 -34.46 14.25
N LYS A 160 -13.00 -34.50 12.92
CA LYS A 160 -13.32 -35.69 12.10
C LYS A 160 -12.23 -36.77 12.15
N PHE A 161 -11.01 -36.42 12.59
CA PHE A 161 -9.86 -37.32 12.63
C PHE A 161 -9.38 -37.66 14.05
N GLY A 162 -9.94 -37.00 15.08
CA GLY A 162 -9.68 -37.28 16.48
C GLY A 162 -9.60 -36.00 17.33
N ASN A 163 -9.61 -36.16 18.65
CA ASN A 163 -9.68 -35.04 19.60
C ASN A 163 -8.30 -34.46 19.98
N ASN A 164 -7.20 -35.01 19.46
CA ASN A 164 -5.85 -34.66 19.90
C ASN A 164 -4.88 -34.39 18.73
N ILE A 165 -5.43 -33.94 17.61
CA ILE A 165 -4.68 -33.53 16.43
C ILE A 165 -4.85 -32.02 16.30
N PHE A 166 -3.88 -31.33 15.72
CA PHE A 166 -4.05 -29.95 15.29
C PHE A 166 -3.30 -29.75 13.98
N LEU A 167 -3.90 -28.99 13.09
CA LEU A 167 -3.26 -28.49 11.88
C LEU A 167 -2.45 -27.26 12.25
N SER A 168 -1.23 -27.22 11.73
CA SER A 168 -0.35 -26.07 11.79
C SER A 168 0.41 -26.00 10.47
N TYR A 169 1.14 -24.91 10.27
CA TYR A 169 2.05 -24.71 9.15
C TYR A 169 3.47 -24.59 9.67
N ASP A 170 4.41 -24.97 8.82
CA ASP A 170 5.82 -24.89 9.14
C ASP A 170 6.30 -23.44 9.08
N LYS A 171 6.28 -22.78 10.24
CA LYS A 171 6.87 -21.45 10.40
C LYS A 171 8.38 -21.50 10.12
N ASP A 172 9.02 -22.65 10.31
CA ASP A 172 10.46 -22.78 10.17
C ASP A 172 10.95 -22.64 8.73
N SER A 173 10.16 -23.12 7.78
CA SER A 173 10.42 -22.99 6.34
C SER A 173 10.34 -21.56 5.77
N ILE A 174 9.82 -20.59 6.53
CA ILE A 174 9.62 -19.21 6.06
C ILE A 174 10.93 -18.42 6.14
N SER A 175 11.57 -18.20 4.99
CA SER A 175 12.89 -17.56 4.89
C SER A 175 12.96 -16.13 5.46
N VAL A 176 11.87 -15.37 5.38
CA VAL A 176 11.82 -13.98 5.87
C VAL A 176 11.91 -13.92 7.40
N LEU A 177 11.51 -14.98 8.11
CA LEU A 177 11.52 -15.04 9.57
C LEU A 177 12.84 -15.56 10.15
N THR A 178 13.75 -16.04 9.31
CA THR A 178 14.99 -16.69 9.74
C THR A 178 15.87 -15.76 10.59
N GLU A 179 16.01 -14.49 10.23
CA GLU A 179 16.91 -13.57 10.95
C GLU A 179 16.40 -13.25 12.36
N LYS A 180 15.10 -12.96 12.49
CA LYS A 180 14.47 -12.74 13.80
C LYS A 180 14.52 -14.01 14.66
N ARG A 181 14.38 -15.17 14.03
CA ARG A 181 14.49 -16.46 14.72
C ARG A 181 15.92 -16.72 15.21
N LYS A 182 16.93 -16.41 14.41
CA LYS A 182 18.34 -16.51 14.80
C LYS A 182 18.64 -15.69 16.05
N GLN A 183 18.05 -14.50 16.18
CA GLN A 183 18.17 -13.71 17.41
C GLN A 183 17.56 -14.45 18.61
N LEU A 184 16.32 -14.95 18.47
CA LEU A 184 15.65 -15.73 19.53
C LEU A 184 16.45 -16.99 19.91
N TRP A 185 17.02 -17.67 18.91
CA TRP A 185 17.89 -18.83 19.10
C TRP A 185 19.16 -18.49 19.87
N GLN A 186 19.82 -17.37 19.55
CA GLN A 186 20.96 -16.88 20.32
C GLN A 186 20.60 -16.55 21.77
N TYR A 187 19.41 -16.00 22.03
CA TYR A 187 18.95 -15.78 23.39
C TYR A 187 18.75 -17.09 24.17
N VAL A 188 18.12 -18.10 23.55
CA VAL A 188 17.91 -19.42 24.18
C VAL A 188 19.22 -20.15 24.40
N GLU A 189 20.14 -20.09 23.44
CA GLU A 189 21.47 -20.70 23.56
C GLU A 189 22.26 -20.10 24.73
N ASN A 190 22.25 -18.77 24.85
CA ASN A 190 22.97 -18.03 25.90
C ASN A 190 22.27 -18.05 27.28
N ALA A 191 21.03 -18.53 27.39
CA ALA A 191 20.31 -18.62 28.66
C ALA A 191 20.99 -19.63 29.59
N THR A 192 21.63 -19.15 30.66
CA THR A 192 22.33 -20.01 31.64
C THR A 192 21.40 -20.68 32.66
N PHE A 193 20.15 -20.22 32.74
CA PHE A 193 19.15 -20.74 33.68
C PHE A 193 18.29 -21.89 33.10
N MET A 194 18.46 -22.22 31.82
CA MET A 194 17.72 -23.28 31.14
C MET A 194 18.56 -24.54 31.02
N THR A 195 17.97 -25.68 31.35
CA THR A 195 18.54 -27.01 31.12
C THR A 195 18.67 -27.30 29.62
N ILE A 196 19.52 -28.27 29.25
CA ILE A 196 19.70 -28.67 27.85
C ILE A 196 18.37 -29.15 27.23
N ASN A 197 17.55 -29.86 27.99
CA ASN A 197 16.25 -30.35 27.52
C ASN A 197 15.21 -29.23 27.38
N GLU A 198 15.20 -28.22 28.25
CA GLU A 198 14.35 -27.04 28.08
C GLU A 198 14.72 -26.26 26.82
N LYS A 199 16.02 -26.10 26.56
CA LYS A 199 16.51 -25.51 25.30
C LYS A 199 16.05 -26.34 24.10
N ARG A 200 16.26 -27.65 24.11
CA ARG A 200 15.85 -28.56 23.01
C ARG A 200 14.35 -28.56 22.76
N ALA A 201 13.54 -28.51 23.82
CA ALA A 201 12.08 -28.37 23.71
C ALA A 201 11.70 -27.05 23.03
N ALA A 202 12.38 -25.94 23.32
CA ALA A 202 12.18 -24.67 22.63
C ALA A 202 12.53 -24.73 21.13
N PHE A 203 13.45 -25.62 20.74
CA PHE A 203 13.80 -25.91 19.34
C PHE A 203 12.95 -27.01 18.69
N GLY A 204 11.95 -27.57 19.39
CA GLY A 204 11.15 -28.69 18.89
C GLY A 204 11.94 -30.00 18.71
N LEU A 205 13.10 -30.12 19.35
CA LEU A 205 13.97 -31.30 19.29
C LEU A 205 13.62 -32.31 20.39
N PRO A 206 13.82 -33.62 20.15
CA PRO A 206 13.56 -34.63 21.17
C PRO A 206 14.50 -34.48 22.37
N PRO A 207 14.04 -34.80 23.59
CA PRO A 207 14.85 -34.70 24.81
C PRO A 207 16.00 -35.71 24.81
N LEU A 208 17.04 -35.43 25.61
CA LEU A 208 18.16 -36.32 25.89
C LEU A 208 18.06 -36.86 27.32
N ASP A 209 18.45 -38.11 27.54
CA ASP A 209 18.29 -38.79 28.84
C ASP A 209 18.98 -38.05 30.01
N ASN A 210 20.11 -37.37 29.76
CA ASN A 210 20.86 -36.61 30.78
C ASN A 210 20.75 -35.08 30.61
N GLY A 211 19.74 -34.58 29.89
CA GLY A 211 19.64 -33.16 29.53
C GLY A 211 18.92 -32.26 30.55
N ASN A 212 18.45 -32.79 31.68
CA ASN A 212 17.72 -32.03 32.72
C ASN A 212 18.64 -31.43 33.81
N ILE A 213 19.95 -31.43 33.59
CA ILE A 213 20.94 -30.92 34.53
C ILE A 213 21.34 -29.50 34.06
N LEU A 214 21.40 -28.55 34.99
CA LEU A 214 21.88 -27.18 34.76
C LEU A 214 23.41 -27.13 34.75
#